data_AF-A0A6J4FFC5-F1
#
_entry.id   AF-A0A6J4FFC5-F1
#
_cell.length_a   1.000
_cell.length_b   1.000
_cell.length_c   1.000
_cell.angle_alpha   90.00
_cell.angle_beta   90.00
_cell.angle_gamma   90.00
#
_symmetry.space_group_name_H-M   'P 1'
#
loop_
_entity.id
_entity.type
_entity.pdbx_description
1 polymer ?
#
loop_
_entity_poly.entity_id
_entity_poly.type
_entity_poly.pdbx_seq_one_letter_code
_entity_poly.pdbx_strand_id
1 'polypeptide(L)'
;MGFRDAKKGVLLALSTGAYQHEARGGDIYVKNKLAVGEITPGQVADIIKKCRGSDHATSPHHQIQAIDVHVLKKDGWYIKFYLLDSDTWFISVHQ
;
A
#
# COMPACT_ATOMS: atom_id res chain seq x y z
N MET A 1 -13.99 -1.73 -3.10
CA MET A 1 -13.74 -0.28 -3.38
C MET A 1 -12.90 -0.15 -4.65
N GLY A 2 -13.17 0.85 -5.50
CA GLY A 2 -12.44 1.05 -6.77
C GLY A 2 -11.06 1.70 -6.61
N PHE A 3 -10.23 1.65 -7.65
CA PHE A 3 -8.87 2.23 -7.65
C PHE A 3 -8.81 3.69 -7.20
N ARG A 4 -9.74 4.53 -7.68
CA ARG A 4 -9.75 5.97 -7.39
C ARG A 4 -9.86 6.24 -5.90
N ASP A 5 -10.78 5.54 -5.23
CA ASP A 5 -11.03 5.70 -3.80
C ASP A 5 -9.86 5.13 -2.99
N ALA A 6 -9.32 3.97 -3.41
CA ALA A 6 -8.15 3.37 -2.79
C ALA A 6 -6.93 4.29 -2.86
N LYS A 7 -6.70 4.90 -4.03
CA LYS A 7 -5.63 5.86 -4.26
C LYS A 7 -5.81 7.10 -3.38
N LYS A 8 -7.04 7.62 -3.24
CA LYS A 8 -7.33 8.76 -2.36
C LYS A 8 -7.06 8.40 -0.90
N GLY A 9 -7.52 7.23 -0.45
CA GLY A 9 -7.33 6.74 0.92
C GLY A 9 -5.86 6.60 1.30
N VAL A 10 -5.07 5.88 0.50
CA VAL A 10 -3.63 5.69 0.79
C VAL A 10 -2.84 6.99 0.76
N LEU A 11 -3.16 7.93 -0.13
CA LEU A 11 -2.49 9.23 -0.18
C LEU A 11 -2.83 10.08 1.05
N LEU A 12 -4.09 10.03 1.53
CA LEU A 12 -4.47 10.69 2.76
C LEU A 12 -3.72 10.09 3.95
N ALA A 13 -3.72 8.77 4.09
CA ALA A 13 -3.01 8.07 5.16
C ALA A 13 -1.51 8.39 5.21
N LEU A 14 -0.83 8.39 4.05
CA LEU A 14 0.58 8.77 3.96
C LEU A 14 0.83 10.23 4.38
N SER A 15 -0.13 11.14 4.14
CA SER A 15 -0.01 12.55 4.51
C SER A 15 -0.28 12.82 6.00
N THR A 16 -1.16 12.05 6.63
CA THR A 16 -1.56 12.22 8.03
C THR A 16 -0.79 11.30 9.00
N GLY A 17 -0.04 10.33 8.47
CA GLY A 17 0.58 9.28 9.27
C GLY A 17 -0.39 8.19 9.72
N ALA A 18 -1.63 8.17 9.22
CA ALA A 18 -2.66 7.17 9.54
C ALA A 18 -2.44 5.86 8.74
N TYR A 19 -1.26 5.27 8.88
CA TYR A 19 -0.92 4.00 8.26
C TYR A 19 -0.17 3.07 9.20
N GLN A 20 -0.33 1.78 8.95
CA GLN A 20 0.30 0.70 9.69
C GLN A 20 1.01 -0.26 8.73
N HIS A 21 1.81 -1.16 9.28
CA HIS A 21 2.49 -2.21 8.54
C HIS A 21 1.99 -3.57 8.99
N GLU A 22 1.54 -4.39 8.05
CA GLU A 22 1.12 -5.76 8.37
C GLU A 22 2.35 -6.59 8.78
N ALA A 23 2.37 -7.04 10.04
CA ALA A 23 3.42 -7.92 10.53
C ALA A 23 3.21 -9.35 10.00
N ARG A 24 4.06 -9.80 9.07
CA ARG A 24 4.09 -11.21 8.65
C ARG A 24 5.17 -11.95 9.43
N GLY A 25 4.83 -13.08 10.05
CA GLY A 25 5.68 -13.88 10.95
C GLY A 25 6.91 -14.54 10.31
N GLY A 26 7.70 -13.81 9.51
CA GLY A 26 8.96 -14.31 8.99
C GLY A 26 9.79 -13.37 8.10
N ASP A 27 9.29 -12.21 7.64
CA ASP A 27 10.01 -11.47 6.56
C ASP A 27 9.69 -9.96 6.46
N ILE A 28 9.29 -9.30 7.55
CA ILE A 28 8.96 -7.86 7.55
C ILE A 28 10.15 -7.02 7.06
N TYR A 29 11.37 -7.45 7.39
CA TYR A 29 12.59 -6.67 7.19
C TYR A 29 13.04 -6.56 5.73
N VAL A 30 12.59 -7.42 4.81
CA VAL A 30 13.03 -7.41 3.40
C VAL A 30 12.01 -6.76 2.46
N LYS A 31 10.72 -6.71 2.83
CA LYS A 31 9.62 -6.41 1.88
C LYS A 31 8.93 -5.07 2.06
N ASN A 32 9.30 -4.28 3.07
CA ASN A 32 8.65 -2.99 3.30
C ASN A 32 9.67 -1.89 3.60
N LYS A 33 10.24 -1.33 2.54
CA LYS A 33 11.18 -0.19 2.56
C LYS A 33 10.62 1.02 3.30
N LEU A 34 9.30 1.19 3.33
CA LEU A 34 8.63 2.23 4.12
C LEU A 34 8.68 1.91 5.63
N ALA A 35 8.50 0.65 6.02
CA ALA A 35 8.54 0.24 7.43
C ALA A 35 9.92 0.39 8.06
N VAL A 36 10.98 0.10 7.29
CA VAL A 36 12.38 0.21 7.74
C VAL A 36 12.97 1.62 7.55
N GLY A 37 12.21 2.56 6.99
CA GLY A 37 12.65 3.93 6.77
C GLY A 37 13.64 4.14 5.62
N GLU A 38 13.85 3.15 4.75
CA GLU A 38 14.66 3.28 3.54
C GLU A 38 14.05 4.28 2.55
N ILE A 39 12.72 4.40 2.55
CA ILE A 39 11.99 5.42 1.82
C ILE A 39 10.97 6.09 2.72
N THR A 40 10.72 7.37 2.44
CA THR A 40 9.78 8.20 3.19
C THR A 40 8.33 8.03 2.70
N PRO A 41 7.33 8.37 3.52
CA PRO A 41 5.92 8.42 3.09
C PRO A 41 5.70 9.30 1.85
N GLY A 42 6.43 10.42 1.75
CA GLY A 42 6.37 11.32 0.59
C GLY A 42 6.84 10.66 -0.71
N GLN A 43 7.95 9.92 -0.66
CA GLN A 43 8.44 9.17 -1.83
C GLN A 43 7.45 8.10 -2.27
N VAL A 44 6.85 7.37 -1.33
CA VAL A 44 5.79 6.40 -1.62
C VAL A 44 4.58 7.10 -2.26
N ALA A 45 4.15 8.24 -1.70
CA ALA A 45 3.05 9.01 -2.23
C ALA A 45 3.31 9.47 -3.68
N ASP A 46 4.54 9.89 -3.99
CA ASP A 46 4.91 10.34 -5.33
C ASP A 46 4.92 9.20 -6.36
N ILE A 47 5.27 7.98 -5.96
CA ILE A 47 5.11 6.77 -6.80
C ILE A 47 3.61 6.53 -7.05
N ILE A 48 2.80 6.50 -5.98
CA ILE A 48 1.35 6.23 -6.07
C ILE A 48 0.63 7.28 -6.93
N LYS A 49 1.02 8.57 -6.85
CA LYS A 49 0.46 9.65 -7.68
C LYS A 49 0.63 9.35 -9.17
N LYS A 50 1.72 8.72 -9.59
CA LYS A 50 1.99 8.33 -10.99
C LYS A 50 1.19 7.12 -11.47
N CYS A 51 0.67 6.29 -10.55
CA CYS A 51 -0.11 5.10 -10.90
C CYS A 51 -1.44 5.47 -11.57
N ARG A 52 -1.78 4.72 -12.62
CA ARG A 52 -3.07 4.72 -13.33
C ARG A 52 -3.84 3.43 -13.05
N GLY A 53 -5.09 3.34 -13.51
CA GLY A 53 -5.90 2.13 -13.34
C GLY A 53 -5.25 0.88 -13.94
N SER A 54 -4.47 1.02 -15.03
CA SER A 54 -3.68 -0.06 -15.63
C SER A 54 -2.53 -0.56 -14.75
N ASP A 55 -2.08 0.25 -13.79
CA ASP A 55 -1.00 -0.08 -12.86
C ASP A 55 -1.55 -0.74 -11.59
N HIS A 56 -2.88 -0.89 -11.48
CA HIS A 56 -3.59 -1.35 -10.29
C HIS A 56 -4.27 -2.69 -10.51
N ALA A 57 -4.16 -3.56 -9.51
CA ALA A 57 -4.94 -4.79 -9.40
C ALA A 57 -5.53 -4.91 -7.99
N THR A 58 -6.63 -5.65 -7.87
CA THR A 58 -7.25 -5.96 -6.59
C THR A 58 -7.45 -7.46 -6.45
N SER A 59 -7.28 -7.97 -5.23
CA SER A 59 -7.60 -9.34 -4.83
C SER A 59 -8.17 -9.36 -3.40
N PRO A 60 -9.04 -10.31 -3.04
CA PRO A 60 -9.49 -10.48 -1.66
C PRO A 60 -8.34 -10.72 -0.67
N HIS A 61 -8.46 -10.23 0.56
CA HIS A 61 -7.53 -10.56 1.64
C HIS A 61 -7.62 -12.05 1.99
N HIS A 62 -6.47 -12.68 2.21
CA HIS A 62 -6.38 -14.14 2.37
C HIS A 62 -7.13 -14.69 3.60
N GLN A 63 -7.25 -13.90 4.67
CA GLN A 63 -8.00 -14.27 5.87
C GLN A 63 -9.42 -13.71 5.91
N ILE A 64 -9.64 -12.52 5.33
CA ILE A 64 -10.89 -11.78 5.41
C ILE A 64 -11.29 -11.39 3.99
N GLN A 65 -11.97 -12.29 3.27
CA GLN A 65 -12.24 -12.10 1.84
C GLN A 65 -13.09 -10.86 1.51
N ALA A 66 -13.76 -10.27 2.51
CA ALA A 66 -14.49 -9.01 2.36
C ALA A 66 -13.58 -7.77 2.22
N ILE A 67 -12.28 -7.88 2.55
CA ILE A 67 -11.31 -6.79 2.43
C ILE A 67 -10.63 -6.87 1.07
N ASP A 68 -10.70 -5.79 0.31
CA ASP A 68 -9.96 -5.63 -0.93
C ASP A 68 -8.49 -5.29 -0.67
N VAL A 69 -7.58 -6.13 -1.16
CA VAL A 69 -6.15 -5.85 -1.18
C VAL A 69 -5.78 -5.25 -2.53
N HIS A 70 -5.18 -4.06 -2.50
CA HIS A 70 -4.75 -3.31 -3.66
C HIS A 70 -3.26 -3.53 -3.91
N VAL A 71 -2.91 -3.78 -5.17
CA VAL A 71 -1.52 -3.90 -5.64
C VAL A 71 -1.29 -2.85 -6.70
N LEU A 72 -0.25 -2.05 -6.53
CA LEU A 72 0.23 -1.08 -7.52
C LEU A 72 1.59 -1.50 -8.04
N LYS A 73 1.75 -1.52 -9.36
CA LYS A 73 3.02 -1.80 -10.04
C LYS A 73 3.38 -0.63 -10.93
N LYS A 74 4.45 0.09 -10.58
CA LYS A 74 4.87 1.28 -11.35
C LYS A 74 6.38 1.47 -11.33
N ASP A 75 6.99 1.59 -12.50
CA ASP A 75 8.43 1.91 -12.63
C ASP A 75 9.33 1.01 -11.76
N GLY A 76 9.02 -0.30 -11.73
CA GLY A 76 9.71 -1.30 -10.91
C GLY A 76 9.20 -1.42 -9.46
N TRP A 77 8.41 -0.47 -8.96
CA TRP A 77 7.86 -0.54 -7.60
C TRP A 77 6.68 -1.49 -7.50
N TYR A 78 6.63 -2.22 -6.39
CA TYR A 78 5.54 -3.06 -5.95
C TYR A 78 5.02 -2.55 -4.60
N ILE A 79 3.79 -2.03 -4.59
CA ILE A 79 3.13 -1.49 -3.40
C ILE A 79 1.85 -2.27 -3.16
N LYS A 80 1.72 -2.91 -2.01
CA LYS A 80 0.55 -3.71 -1.64
C LYS A 80 -0.02 -3.23 -0.33
N PHE A 81 -1.31 -2.94 -0.31
CA PHE A 81 -1.99 -2.39 0.85
C PHE A 81 -3.48 -2.73 0.86
N TYR A 82 -4.13 -2.57 2.00
CA TYR A 82 -5.58 -2.52 2.12
C TYR A 82 -5.98 -1.35 3.01
N LEU A 83 -7.26 -0.98 2.95
CA LEU A 83 -7.84 0.05 3.80
C LEU A 83 -8.77 -0.63 4.79
N LEU A 84 -8.63 -0.26 6.06
CA LEU A 84 -9.49 -0.71 7.14
C LEU A 84 -9.87 0.52 7.97
N ASP A 85 -11.16 0.83 8.00
CA ASP A 85 -11.69 2.06 8.59
C ASP A 85 -10.99 3.32 8.03
N SER A 86 -10.29 4.07 8.88
CA SER A 86 -9.54 5.28 8.51
C SER A 86 -8.05 5.04 8.24
N ASP A 87 -7.57 3.82 8.43
CA ASP A 87 -6.15 3.48 8.34
C ASP A 87 -5.82 2.76 7.04
N THR A 88 -4.61 3.01 6.53
CA THR A 88 -4.02 2.20 5.47
C THR A 88 -3.03 1.20 6.04
N TRP A 89 -3.18 -0.08 5.69
CA TRP A 89 -2.26 -1.13 6.10
C TRP A 89 -1.38 -1.53 4.92
N PHE A 90 -0.09 -1.25 5.03
CA PHE A 90 0.91 -1.67 4.04
C PHE A 90 1.35 -3.11 4.31
N ILE A 91 1.12 -3.97 3.32
CA ILE A 91 1.62 -5.35 3.31
C ILE A 91 3.08 -5.36 2.81
N SER A 92 3.36 -4.63 1.74
CA SER A 92 4.70 -4.56 1.14
C SER A 92 4.91 -3.27 0.36
N VAL A 93 6.12 -2.73 0.42
CA VAL A 93 6.56 -1.55 -0.33
C VAL A 93 8.02 -1.79 -0.72
N HIS A 94 8.28 -2.22 -1.95
CA HIS A 94 9.64 -2.48 -2.41
C HIS A 94 9.79 -2.22 -3.92
N GLN A 95 11.03 -2.20 -4.38
CA GLN A 95 11.41 -2.13 -5.79
C GLN A 95 12.10 -3.45 -6.13
#